data_AF-A0A256YV79-F1
#
_entry.id   AF-A0A256YV79-F1
#
_cell.length_a   1.000
_cell.length_b   1.000
_cell.length_c   1.000
_cell.angle_alpha   90.00
_cell.angle_beta   90.00
_cell.angle_gamma   90.00
#
_symmetry.space_group_name_H-M   'P 1'
#
loop_
_entity.id
_entity.type
_entity.pdbx_description
1 polymer ?
#
loop_
_entity_poly.entity_id
_entity_poly.type
_entity_poly.pdbx_seq_one_letter_code
_entity_poly.pdbx_strand_id
1 'polypeptide(L)'
;ALKLESESTGEVAYGVGAAIGDPGPEKIAIERVATKYSIPLEAVVIKMSEAEAINAMTKDVYEGVRKAIDIVRKIIEEKVGIGENVIIVGIGNTVGIR
;
A
#
# COMPACT_ATOMS: atom_id res chain seq x y z
N ALA A 1 7.02 -0.38 -3.59
CA ALA A 1 7.85 0.62 -4.29
C ALA A 1 9.30 0.34 -3.96
N LEU A 2 10.20 0.50 -4.92
CA LEU A 2 11.63 0.41 -4.68
C LEU A 2 12.05 1.58 -3.78
N LYS A 3 12.79 1.31 -2.70
CA LYS A 3 13.36 2.39 -1.88
C LYS A 3 14.40 3.18 -2.69
N LEU A 4 14.39 4.50 -2.58
CA LEU A 4 15.47 5.36 -3.07
C LEU A 4 16.68 5.28 -2.13
N GLU A 5 17.88 5.65 -2.59
CA GLU A 5 19.14 5.52 -1.83
C GLU A 5 19.12 6.18 -0.43
N SER A 6 18.29 7.21 -0.24
CA SER A 6 18.13 7.92 1.04
C SER A 6 17.00 7.37 1.94
N GLU A 7 16.22 6.40 1.48
CA GLU A 7 15.04 5.88 2.17
C GLU A 7 15.36 4.60 2.95
N SER A 8 14.79 4.48 4.15
CA SER A 8 15.07 3.32 5.00
C SER A 8 14.16 2.14 4.65
N THR A 9 14.68 0.92 4.77
CA THR A 9 13.85 -0.30 4.72
C THR A 9 12.75 -0.21 5.79
N GLY A 10 11.53 -0.60 5.43
CA GLY A 10 10.39 -0.63 6.36
C GLY A 10 9.78 0.75 6.62
N GLU A 11 10.29 1.80 5.98
CA GLU A 11 9.66 3.11 5.99
C GLU A 11 8.30 3.03 5.26
N VAL A 12 7.28 3.65 5.86
CA VAL A 12 5.92 3.64 5.32
C VAL A 12 5.60 5.01 4.74
N ALA A 13 5.21 5.03 3.48
CA ALA A 13 4.67 6.21 2.81
C ALA A 13 3.16 6.07 2.60
N TYR A 14 2.46 7.18 2.68
CA TYR A 14 1.02 7.26 2.44
C TYR A 14 0.73 8.37 1.43
N GLY A 15 -0.25 8.13 0.55
CA GLY A 15 -0.67 9.07 -0.48
C GLY A 15 -1.98 8.67 -1.13
N VAL A 16 -2.31 9.36 -2.21
CA VAL A 16 -3.56 9.18 -2.96
C VAL A 16 -3.28 8.50 -4.30
N GLY A 17 -4.19 7.64 -4.74
CA GLY A 17 -4.12 6.91 -6.02
C GLY A 17 -3.81 5.43 -5.86
N ALA A 18 -3.58 4.75 -6.99
CA ALA A 18 -3.26 3.32 -6.97
C ALA A 18 -1.75 3.09 -6.80
N ALA A 19 -1.35 2.42 -5.72
CA ALA A 19 0.04 2.01 -5.49
C ALA A 19 0.32 0.64 -6.11
N ILE A 20 0.80 0.65 -7.35
CA ILE A 20 1.21 -0.54 -8.10
C ILE A 20 2.65 -0.39 -8.59
N GLY A 21 3.39 -1.50 -8.64
CA GLY A 21 4.81 -1.51 -9.00
C GLY A 21 5.09 -1.29 -10.50
N ASP A 22 4.11 -1.58 -11.35
CA ASP A 22 4.19 -1.35 -12.79
C ASP A 22 3.35 -0.12 -13.17
N PRO A 23 3.90 0.88 -13.88
CA PRO A 23 3.13 2.01 -14.43
C PRO A 23 2.17 1.63 -15.56
N GLY A 24 2.06 0.34 -15.91
CA GLY A 24 1.19 -0.22 -16.94
C GLY A 24 -0.29 0.23 -16.93
N PRO A 25 -1.07 -0.20 -17.94
CA PRO A 25 -2.45 0.22 -18.13
C PRO A 25 -3.36 -0.05 -16.92
N GLU A 26 -2.98 -0.97 -16.03
CA GLU A 26 -3.69 -1.37 -14.83
C GLU A 26 -3.86 -0.22 -13.84
N LYS A 27 -2.81 0.58 -13.59
CA LYS A 27 -2.88 1.74 -12.70
C LYS A 27 -3.97 2.71 -13.16
N ILE A 28 -3.93 3.03 -14.46
CA ILE A 28 -4.87 3.95 -15.09
C ILE A 28 -6.28 3.37 -15.08
N ALA A 29 -6.44 2.06 -15.31
CA ALA A 29 -7.74 1.41 -15.28
C ALA A 29 -8.39 1.51 -13.88
N ILE A 30 -7.62 1.21 -12.82
CA ILE A 30 -8.09 1.34 -11.43
C ILE A 30 -8.49 2.78 -11.13
N GLU A 31 -7.62 3.74 -11.44
CA GLU A 31 -7.86 5.16 -11.15
C GLU A 31 -9.05 5.72 -11.95
N ARG A 32 -9.22 5.33 -13.22
CA ARG A 32 -10.37 5.75 -14.02
C ARG A 32 -11.68 5.19 -13.51
N VAL A 33 -11.71 3.92 -13.13
CA VAL A 33 -12.91 3.29 -12.56
C VAL A 33 -13.26 3.95 -11.23
N ALA A 34 -12.29 4.12 -10.32
CA ALA A 34 -12.53 4.77 -9.06
C ALA A 34 -13.02 6.22 -9.23
N THR A 35 -12.40 6.98 -10.14
CA THR A 35 -12.83 8.35 -10.48
C THR A 35 -14.25 8.37 -11.03
N LYS A 36 -14.59 7.44 -11.94
CA LYS A 36 -15.92 7.33 -12.55
C LYS A 36 -17.03 7.12 -11.50
N TYR A 37 -16.72 6.39 -10.43
CA TYR A 37 -17.66 6.12 -9.34
C TYR A 37 -17.44 7.03 -8.12
N SER A 38 -16.59 8.06 -8.23
CA SER A 38 -16.24 8.98 -7.13
C SER A 38 -15.76 8.26 -5.87
N ILE A 39 -15.03 7.15 -6.03
CA ILE A 39 -14.45 6.38 -4.94
C ILE A 39 -13.07 6.96 -4.62
N PRO A 40 -12.82 7.45 -3.39
CA PRO A 40 -11.49 7.88 -2.97
C PRO A 40 -10.50 6.71 -3.00
N LEU A 41 -9.31 6.94 -3.54
CA LEU A 41 -8.22 5.95 -3.55
C LEU A 41 -7.10 6.40 -2.62
N GLU A 42 -6.91 5.63 -1.56
CA GLU A 42 -5.85 5.82 -0.58
C GLU A 42 -4.80 4.72 -0.75
N ALA A 43 -3.52 5.09 -0.70
CA ALA A 43 -2.40 4.18 -0.89
C ALA A 43 -1.46 4.23 0.32
N VAL A 44 -1.12 3.06 0.84
CA VAL A 44 -0.08 2.89 1.87
C VAL A 44 0.97 1.93 1.32
N VAL A 45 2.24 2.35 1.35
CA VAL A 45 3.35 1.62 0.74
C VAL A 45 4.47 1.45 1.75
N ILE A 46 4.98 0.22 1.85
CA ILE A 46 6.17 -0.09 2.62
C ILE A 46 7.36 -0.13 1.66
N LYS A 47 8.41 0.63 1.99
CA LYS A 47 9.61 0.74 1.18
C LYS A 47 10.58 -0.40 1.52
N MET A 48 11.11 -1.05 0.48
CA MET A 48 12.13 -2.09 0.60
C MET A 48 13.00 -2.11 -0.66
N SER A 49 14.18 -2.72 -0.60
CA SER A 49 14.99 -2.99 -1.78
C SER A 49 14.46 -4.18 -2.58
N GLU A 50 14.87 -4.28 -3.86
CA GLU A 50 14.60 -5.46 -4.69
C GLU A 50 15.12 -6.76 -4.04
N ALA A 51 16.31 -6.71 -3.43
CA ALA A 51 16.85 -7.87 -2.74
C ALA A 51 15.95 -8.34 -1.59
N GLU A 52 15.40 -7.39 -0.81
CA GLU A 52 14.47 -7.69 0.29
C GLU A 52 13.11 -8.20 -0.21
N ALA A 53 12.69 -7.81 -1.42
CA ALA A 53 11.44 -8.25 -2.02
C ALA A 53 11.47 -9.71 -2.52
N ILE A 54 12.65 -10.24 -2.86
CA ILE A 54 12.82 -11.60 -3.39
C ILE A 54 13.25 -12.60 -2.29
N ASN A 55 13.83 -12.10 -1.20
CA ASN A 55 14.30 -12.91 -0.08
C ASN A 55 13.27 -12.99 1.06
N ALA A 56 13.63 -13.70 2.13
CA ALA A 56 12.83 -13.74 3.35
C ALA A 56 12.63 -12.32 3.92
N MET A 57 11.42 -12.07 4.44
CA MET A 57 11.05 -10.78 5.02
C MET A 57 11.98 -10.43 6.19
N THR A 58 12.58 -9.24 6.13
CA THR A 58 13.43 -8.74 7.22
C THR A 58 12.57 -8.20 8.36
N LYS A 59 13.17 -8.10 9.56
CA LYS A 59 12.51 -7.51 10.72
C LYS A 59 12.06 -6.07 10.45
N ASP A 60 12.84 -5.29 9.72
CA ASP A 60 12.50 -3.90 9.42
C ASP A 60 11.26 -3.79 8.52
N VAL A 61 11.13 -4.67 7.51
CA VAL A 61 9.91 -4.75 6.69
C VAL A 61 8.72 -5.17 7.54
N TYR A 62 8.89 -6.13 8.45
CA TYR A 62 7.82 -6.55 9.37
C TYR A 62 7.34 -5.41 10.28
N GLU A 63 8.26 -4.64 10.86
CA GLU A 63 7.91 -3.44 11.64
C GLU A 63 7.23 -2.38 10.77
N GLY A 64 7.64 -2.25 9.50
CA GLY A 64 6.95 -1.44 8.50
C GLY A 64 5.49 -1.88 8.28
N VAL A 65 5.23 -3.19 8.21
CA VAL A 65 3.86 -3.74 8.10
C VAL A 65 3.01 -3.34 9.30
N ARG A 66 3.55 -3.44 10.53
CA ARG A 66 2.83 -3.03 11.75
C ARG A 66 2.42 -1.56 11.68
N LYS A 67 3.35 -0.68 11.29
CA LYS A 67 3.08 0.75 11.09
C LYS A 67 2.06 1.01 9.99
N ALA A 68 2.13 0.27 8.88
CA ALA A 68 1.19 0.39 7.77
C ALA A 68 -0.24 0.03 8.20
N ILE A 69 -0.42 -1.03 9.00
CA ILE A 69 -1.72 -1.42 9.56
C ILE A 69 -2.30 -0.28 10.41
N ASP A 70 -1.48 0.35 11.26
CA ASP A 70 -1.93 1.48 12.08
C ASP A 70 -2.36 2.68 11.23
N ILE A 71 -1.64 2.97 10.15
CA ILE A 71 -1.99 4.04 9.20
C ILE A 71 -3.31 3.72 8.48
N VAL A 72 -3.47 2.49 7.97
CA VAL A 72 -4.72 2.06 7.33
C VAL A 72 -5.91 2.19 8.28
N ARG A 73 -5.75 1.78 9.54
CA ARG A 73 -6.79 1.93 10.56
C ARG A 73 -7.17 3.39 10.77
N LYS A 74 -6.19 4.30 10.90
CA LYS A 74 -6.46 5.74 11.04
C LYS A 74 -7.19 6.32 9.83
N ILE A 75 -6.78 5.95 8.61
CA ILE A 75 -7.45 6.40 7.38
C ILE A 75 -8.93 6.01 7.40
N ILE A 76 -9.24 4.77 7.80
CA ILE A 76 -10.62 4.29 7.89
C ILE A 76 -11.40 5.07 8.95
N GLU A 77 -10.84 5.22 10.15
CA GLU A 77 -11.48 5.96 11.25
C GLU A 77 -11.74 7.44 10.91
N GLU A 78 -10.84 8.08 10.15
CA GLU A 78 -10.93 9.50 9.79
C GLU A 78 -11.80 9.79 8.57
N LYS A 79 -11.82 8.87 7.57
CA LYS A 79 -12.42 9.13 6.26
C LYS A 79 -13.70 8.36 5.98
N VAL A 80 -14.06 7.38 6.80
CA VAL A 80 -15.19 6.48 6.54
C VAL A 80 -16.27 6.70 7.58
N GLY A 81 -17.45 7.10 7.14
CA GLY A 81 -18.61 7.30 7.98
C GLY A 81 -19.21 5.99 8.49
N ILE A 82 -19.99 6.09 9.56
CA ILE A 82 -20.75 4.95 10.08
C ILE A 82 -21.75 4.49 9.02
N GLY A 83 -21.67 3.20 8.65
CA GLY A 83 -22.53 2.59 7.63
C GLY A 83 -21.98 2.67 6.20
N GLU A 84 -20.84 3.32 5.99
CA GLU A 84 -20.12 3.29 4.71
C GLU A 84 -19.26 2.02 4.58
N ASN A 85 -19.02 1.60 3.33
CA ASN A 85 -18.25 0.40 3.04
C ASN A 85 -16.81 0.75 2.65
N VAL A 86 -15.86 -0.07 3.10
CA VAL A 86 -14.44 0.02 2.74
C VAL A 86 -13.99 -1.26 2.08
N ILE A 87 -13.16 -1.13 1.04
CA ILE A 87 -12.48 -2.25 0.41
C ILE A 87 -10.98 -2.05 0.61
N ILE A 88 -10.33 -3.00 1.26
CA ILE A 88 -8.88 -3.04 1.41
C ILE A 88 -8.35 -4.07 0.40
N VAL A 89 -7.43 -3.65 -0.46
CA VAL A 89 -6.84 -4.51 -1.49
C VAL A 89 -5.32 -4.57 -1.29
N GLY A 90 -4.79 -5.78 -1.08
CA GLY A 90 -3.36 -6.02 -1.10
C GLY A 90 -2.88 -6.19 -2.54
N ILE A 91 -1.97 -5.32 -3.00
CA ILE A 91 -1.43 -5.36 -4.36
C ILE A 91 -0.09 -6.11 -4.36
N GLY A 92 -0.01 -7.18 -5.15
CA GLY A 92 1.20 -8.00 -5.33
C GLY A 92 1.07 -9.43 -4.81
N ASN A 93 2.19 -10.17 -4.81
CA ASN A 93 2.23 -11.55 -4.34
C ASN A 93 2.04 -11.59 -2.82
N THR A 94 0.87 -12.06 -2.38
CA THR A 94 0.62 -12.34 -0.97
C THR A 94 1.28 -13.69 -0.64
N VAL A 95 2.52 -13.65 -0.16
CA VAL A 95 3.18 -14.86 0.36
C VAL A 95 2.67 -15.07 1.77
N GLY A 96 1.89 -16.13 1.99
CA GLY A 96 1.54 -16.57 3.33
C GLY A 96 2.82 -16.88 4.09
N ILE A 97 3.16 -16.06 5.08
CA ILE A 97 4.23 -16.39 6.03
C ILE A 97 3.73 -17.60 6.82
N ARG A 98 4.49 -18.69 6.80
CA ARG A 98 4.18 -19.93 7.51
C ARG A 98 4.78 -19.91 8.91
#